data_AF-A0A517XL14-F1
#
_entry.id   AF-A0A517XL14-F1
#
_cell.length_a   1.000
_cell.length_b   1.000
_cell.length_c   1.000
_cell.angle_alpha   90.00
_cell.angle_beta   90.00
_cell.angle_gamma   90.00
#
_symmetry.space_group_name_H-M   'P 1'
#
loop_
_entity.id
_entity.type
_entity.pdbx_description
1 polymer ?
#
loop_
_entity_poly.entity_id
_entity_poly.type
_entity_poly.pdbx_seq_one_letter_code
_entity_poly.pdbx_strand_id
1 'polypeptide(L)' 'MSTAPAAVPFADAIPPELEADTQAVLDKLTTGRPLDPEVRARIHQAAARVREELVRKYGVLDIGVPAVRELRDR' A
#
# COMPACT_ATOMS: atom_id res chain seq x y z
N MET A 1 -19.15 -11.10 20.46
CA MET A 1 -18.05 -10.15 20.17
C MET A 1 -18.47 -9.36 18.95
N SER A 2 -18.61 -8.04 19.08
CA SER A 2 -19.09 -7.17 17.99
C SER A 2 -18.01 -7.06 16.92
N THR A 3 -18.22 -7.65 15.74
CA THR A 3 -17.37 -7.48 14.56
C THR A 3 -17.82 -6.22 13.81
N ALA A 4 -17.63 -5.05 14.42
CA ALA A 4 -17.61 -3.84 13.61
C ALA A 4 -16.32 -3.91 12.77
N PRO A 5 -16.38 -3.77 11.42
CA PRO A 5 -15.16 -3.66 10.63
C PRO A 5 -14.36 -2.50 11.19
N ALA A 6 -13.07 -2.72 11.47
CA ALA A 6 -12.20 -1.67 11.97
C ALA A 6 -12.29 -0.48 11.00
N ALA A 7 -12.82 0.65 11.48
CA ALA A 7 -12.95 1.85 10.66
C ALA A 7 -11.56 2.25 10.18
N VAL A 8 -11.37 2.29 8.86
CA VAL A 8 -10.10 2.71 8.28
C VAL A 8 -9.95 4.20 8.58
N PRO A 9 -8.96 4.64 9.37
CA PRO A 9 -8.88 6.01 9.89
C PRO A 9 -8.60 7.07 8.82
N PHE A 10 -8.51 6.64 7.57
CA PHE A 10 -8.26 7.44 6.37
C PHE A 10 -9.23 7.08 5.24
N ALA A 11 -10.39 6.51 5.54
CA ALA A 11 -11.40 6.15 4.53
C ALA A 11 -11.77 7.35 3.63
N ASP A 12 -11.92 8.54 4.21
CA ASP A 12 -12.24 9.77 3.47
C ASP A 12 -11.10 10.25 2.55
N ALA A 13 -9.88 9.75 2.75
CA ALA A 13 -8.71 10.08 1.94
C ALA A 13 -8.49 9.08 0.79
N ILE A 14 -9.33 8.05 0.68
CA ILE A 14 -9.23 7.05 -0.39
C ILE A 14 -9.92 7.63 -1.63
N PRO A 15 -9.19 7.78 -2.76
CA PRO A 15 -9.81 8.22 -4.01
C PRO A 15 -10.96 7.30 -4.42
N PRO A 16 -12.09 7.82 -4.94
CA PRO A 16 -13.25 7.01 -5.32
C PRO A 16 -12.90 5.87 -6.28
N GLU A 17 -11.94 6.08 -7.18
CA GLU A 17 -11.47 5.08 -8.13
C GLU A 17 -10.75 3.88 -7.46
N LEU A 18 -10.32 4.01 -6.20
CA LEU A 18 -9.65 2.97 -5.42
C LEU A 18 -10.57 2.29 -4.39
N GLU A 19 -11.82 2.75 -4.23
CA GLU A 19 -12.73 2.26 -3.20
C GLU A 19 -12.97 0.74 -3.31
N ALA A 20 -13.24 0.25 -4.53
CA ALA A 20 -13.50 -1.17 -4.77
C ALA A 20 -12.28 -2.06 -4.46
N ASP A 21 -11.08 -1.64 -4.86
CA ASP A 21 -9.83 -2.36 -4.57
C ASP A 21 -9.52 -2.34 -3.07
N THR A 22 -9.76 -1.21 -2.41
CA THR A 22 -9.61 -1.06 -0.96
C THR A 22 -10.54 -2.03 -0.24
N GLN A 23 -11.81 -2.06 -0.60
CA GLN A 23 -12.77 -2.96 0.04
C GLN A 23 -12.38 -4.42 -0.13
N ALA A 24 -11.93 -4.83 -1.32
CA ALA A 24 -11.46 -6.19 -1.57
C ALA A 24 -10.24 -6.57 -0.70
N VAL A 25 -9.31 -5.63 -0.50
CA VAL A 25 -8.15 -5.81 0.39
C VAL A 25 -8.59 -5.88 1.86
N LEU A 26 -9.50 -5.01 2.30
CA LEU A 26 -10.04 -5.02 3.66
C LEU A 26 -10.80 -6.32 3.95
N ASP A 27 -11.62 -6.80 3.02
CA ASP A 27 -12.32 -8.08 3.12
C ASP A 27 -11.34 -9.22 3.31
N LYS A 28 -10.26 -9.26 2.52
CA LYS A 28 -9.19 -10.25 2.71
C LYS A 28 -8.56 -10.16 4.10
N LEU A 29 -8.21 -8.95 4.54
CA LEU A 29 -7.53 -8.72 5.82
C LEU A 29 -8.41 -9.10 7.02
N THR A 30 -9.72 -8.81 6.95
CA THR A 30 -10.65 -8.99 8.07
C THR A 30 -11.29 -10.37 8.10
N THR A 31 -11.49 -11.01 6.94
CA THR A 31 -12.17 -12.31 6.85
C THR A 31 -11.22 -13.47 6.56
N GLY A 32 -9.99 -13.19 6.13
CA GLY A 32 -9.03 -14.19 5.65
C GLY A 32 -9.38 -14.76 4.28
N ARG A 33 -10.48 -14.31 3.63
CA ARG A 33 -10.83 -14.74 2.28
C ARG A 33 -9.74 -14.33 1.28
N PRO A 34 -9.32 -15.21 0.35
CA PRO A 34 -8.34 -14.83 -0.65
C PRO A 34 -8.80 -13.64 -1.49
N LEU A 35 -7.86 -12.76 -1.84
CA LEU A 35 -8.11 -11.71 -2.81
C LEU A 35 -8.27 -12.34 -4.19
N ASP A 36 -9.24 -11.88 -4.96
CA ASP A 36 -9.42 -12.30 -6.34
C ASP A 36 -8.10 -12.13 -7.14
N PRO A 37 -7.64 -13.16 -7.88
CA PRO A 37 -6.39 -13.10 -8.64
C PRO A 37 -6.32 -11.95 -9.64
N GLU A 38 -7.42 -11.59 -10.30
CA GLU A 38 -7.49 -10.50 -11.27
C GLU A 38 -7.38 -9.15 -10.58
N VAL A 39 -8.10 -8.97 -9.46
CA VAL A 39 -7.99 -7.78 -8.60
C VAL A 39 -6.55 -7.61 -8.11
N ARG A 40 -5.94 -8.69 -7.63
CA ARG A 40 -4.53 -8.71 -7.21
C ARG A 40 -3.61 -8.29 -8.36
N ALA A 41 -3.78 -8.87 -9.55
CA ALA A 41 -2.93 -8.56 -10.70
C ALA A 41 -3.04 -7.08 -11.09
N ARG A 42 -4.26 -6.54 -11.13
CA ARG A 42 -4.54 -5.14 -11.43
C ARG A 42 -3.87 -4.19 -10.42
N ILE A 43 -4.05 -4.43 -9.13
CA ILE A 43 -3.43 -3.63 -8.07
C ILE A 43 -1.90 -3.64 -8.20
N HIS A 44 -1.30 -4.80 -8.42
CA HIS A 44 0.15 -4.92 -8.58
C HIS A 44 0.66 -4.19 -9.84
N GLN A 45 -0.05 -4.28 -10.96
CA GLN A 45 0.33 -3.57 -12.18
C GLN A 45 0.24 -2.04 -11.99
N ALA A 46 -0.81 -1.55 -11.35
CA ALA A 46 -0.96 -0.13 -11.04
C ALA A 46 0.17 0.35 -10.11
N ALA A 47 0.44 -0.40 -9.03
CA ALA A 47 1.53 -0.08 -8.10
C ALA A 47 2.91 -0.10 -8.77
N ALA A 48 3.15 -1.05 -9.69
CA ALA A 48 4.40 -1.11 -10.44
C ALA A 48 4.61 0.13 -11.31
N ARG A 49 3.57 0.58 -12.02
CA ARG A 49 3.62 1.81 -12.84
C ARG A 49 3.93 3.04 -11.99
N VAL A 50 3.21 3.22 -10.88
CA VAL A 50 3.47 4.34 -9.95
C VAL A 50 4.90 4.28 -9.42
N ARG A 51 5.39 3.08 -9.06
CA ARG A 51 6.78 2.90 -8.63
C ARG A 51 7.78 3.28 -9.72
N GLU A 52 7.57 2.84 -10.95
CA GLU A 52 8.44 3.19 -12.08
C GLU A 52 8.48 4.71 -12.33
N GLU A 53 7.33 5.37 -12.25
CA GLU A 53 7.22 6.83 -12.38
C GLU A 53 7.97 7.55 -11.26
N LEU A 54 7.76 7.13 -10.01
CA LEU A 54 8.45 7.71 -8.85
C LEU A 54 9.96 7.51 -8.93
N VAL A 55 10.42 6.30 -9.29
CA VAL A 55 11.85 6.01 -9.45
C VAL A 55 12.45 6.80 -10.60
N ARG A 56 11.74 6.95 -11.72
CA ARG A 56 12.21 7.77 -12.85
C ARG A 56 12.32 9.24 -12.46
N LYS A 57 11.36 9.75 -11.70
CA LYS A 57 11.28 11.17 -11.33
C LYS A 57 12.26 11.55 -10.22
N TYR A 58 12.44 10.69 -9.21
CA TYR A 58 13.18 11.02 -7.99
C TYR A 58 14.43 10.16 -7.78
N GLY A 59 14.69 9.17 -8.65
CA GLY A 59 15.74 8.19 -8.45
C GLY A 59 15.41 7.23 -7.31
N VAL A 60 16.43 6.50 -6.85
CA VAL A 60 16.35 5.69 -5.63
C VAL A 60 17.05 6.49 -4.53
N LEU A 61 16.31 6.79 -3.46
CA LEU A 61 16.90 7.40 -2.28
C LEU A 61 17.63 6.32 -1.48
N ASP A 62 18.96 6.24 -1.60
CA ASP A 62 19.79 5.39 -0.75
C ASP A 62 19.96 6.06 0.63
N ILE A 63 18.93 5.95 1.48
CA ILE A 63 19.00 6.38 2.88
C ILE A 63 19.72 5.36 3.76
N GLY A 64 19.98 4.14 3.28
CA GLY A 64 20.48 3.06 4.11
C GLY A 64 21.85 3.37 4.66
N VAL A 65 22.80 3.69 3.79
CA VAL A 65 24.17 3.99 4.20
C VAL A 65 24.28 5.32 4.97
N PRO A 66 23.66 6.43 4.52
CA PRO A 66 23.70 7.69 5.27
C PRO A 66 23.05 7.59 6.65
N ALA A 67 21.86 6.98 6.78
CA ALA A 67 21.17 6.87 8.07
C ALA A 67 21.91 5.94 9.05
N VAL A 68 22.49 4.84 8.56
CA VAL A 68 23.31 3.94 9.40
C VAL A 68 24.59 4.65 9.88
N ARG A 69 25.23 5.48 9.04
CA ARG A 69 26.39 6.27 9.44
C ARG A 69 26.03 7.30 10.51
N GLU A 70 24.95 8.05 10.31
CA GLU A 70 24.43 9.02 11.28
C GLU A 70 24.12 8.37 12.64
N LEU A 71 23.56 7.14 12.66
CA LEU A 71 23.27 6.41 13.89
C LEU A 71 24.52 5.82 14.56
N ARG A 72 25.55 5.45 13.80
CA ARG A 72 26.79 4.87 14.32
C ARG A 72 27.73 5.93 14.90
N ASP A 73 27.75 7.11 14.30
CA ASP A 73 28.66 8.19 14.67
C ASP A 73 28.04 9.09 15.78
N ARG A 74 26.98 8.61 16.45
CA ARG A 74 26.33 9.19 17.64
C ARG A 74 26.64 8.40 18.91
#